data_AF-A0A843ENN0-F1
#
_entry.id   AF-A0A843ENN0-F1
#
_cell.length_a   1.000
_cell.length_b   1.000
_cell.length_c   1.000
_cell.angle_alpha   90.00
_cell.angle_beta   90.00
_cell.angle_gamma   90.00
#
_symmetry.space_group_name_H-M   'P 1'
#
loop_
_entity.id
_entity.type
_entity.pdbx_description
1 polymer ?
#
loop_
_entity_poly.entity_id
_entity_poly.type
_entity_poly.pdbx_seq_one_letter_code
_entity_poly.pdbx_strand_id
1 'polypeptide(L)'
;MEERIVRLSNDLRKKGMPVSIRSTQSAIDAYALLGDDNLDLLKDAFRSIYVKSKYDIPKFTESFDGFFAKKQVNNLTDELNRSYRPNT
;
A
#
# COMPACT_ATOMS: atom_id res chain seq x y z
N MET A 1 -5.94 -9.15 -6.76
CA MET A 1 -5.34 -7.86 -6.34
C MET A 1 -6.39 -6.80 -6.04
N GLU A 2 -7.42 -6.66 -6.87
CA GLU A 2 -8.57 -5.78 -6.61
C GLU A 2 -9.15 -5.94 -5.20
N GLU A 3 -9.32 -7.17 -4.72
CA GLU A 3 -9.79 -7.44 -3.35
C GLU A 3 -8.91 -6.79 -2.27
N ARG A 4 -7.59 -6.73 -2.47
CA ARG A 4 -6.65 -6.08 -1.55
C ARG A 4 -6.88 -4.57 -1.50
N ILE A 5 -7.15 -3.94 -2.64
CA ILE A 5 -7.46 -2.50 -2.76
C ILE A 5 -8.83 -2.18 -2.16
N VAL A 6 -9.81 -3.07 -2.33
CA VAL A 6 -11.12 -2.97 -1.67
C VAL A 6 -10.96 -3.05 -0.15
N ARG A 7 -10.15 -3.99 0.35
CA ARG A 7 -9.84 -4.11 1.79
C ARG A 7 -9.11 -2.88 2.33
N LEU A 8 -8.13 -2.33 1.61
CA LEU A 8 -7.49 -1.06 1.96
C LEU A 8 -8.52 0.06 2.05
N SER A 9 -9.38 0.20 1.04
CA SER A 9 -10.41 1.24 1.00
C SER A 9 -11.37 1.15 2.18
N ASN A 10 -11.74 -0.07 2.58
CA ASN A 10 -12.56 -0.30 3.77
C ASN A 10 -11.83 0.03 5.07
N ASP A 11 -10.54 -0.27 5.18
CA ASP A 11 -9.74 0.10 6.34
C ASP A 11 -9.65 1.62 6.51
N LEU A 12 -9.39 2.35 5.41
CA LEU A 12 -9.37 3.81 5.41
C LEU A 12 -10.72 4.41 5.87
N ARG A 13 -11.85 3.84 5.42
CA ARG A 13 -13.19 4.25 5.90
C ARG A 13 -13.37 4.03 7.40
N LYS A 14 -12.92 2.87 7.91
CA LYS A 14 -12.98 2.57 9.36
C LYS A 14 -12.13 3.54 10.18
N LYS A 15 -11.02 4.05 9.62
CA LYS A 15 -10.18 5.10 10.22
C LYS A 15 -10.76 6.53 10.06
N GLY A 16 -11.98 6.64 9.53
CA GLY A 16 -12.71 7.91 9.39
C GLY A 16 -12.29 8.74 8.18
N MET A 17 -11.58 8.17 7.20
CA MET A 17 -11.27 8.88 5.96
C MET A 17 -12.47 8.85 4.99
N PRO A 18 -12.77 9.96 4.29
CA PRO A 18 -13.89 10.05 3.36
C PRO A 18 -13.57 9.36 2.02
N VAL A 19 -13.56 8.02 2.02
CA VAL A 19 -13.25 7.22 0.82
C VAL A 19 -14.53 6.79 0.09
N SER A 20 -14.75 7.32 -1.11
CA SER A 20 -15.90 6.96 -1.95
C SER A 20 -15.69 5.63 -2.70
N ILE A 21 -16.76 5.05 -3.23
CA ILE A 21 -16.67 3.87 -4.13
C ILE A 21 -15.87 4.23 -5.39
N ARG A 22 -16.07 5.43 -5.96
CA ARG A 22 -15.31 5.89 -7.13
C ARG A 22 -13.81 5.97 -6.84
N SER A 23 -13.41 6.44 -5.66
CA SER A 23 -12.00 6.45 -5.25
C SER A 23 -11.42 5.03 -5.17
N THR A 24 -12.24 4.04 -4.79
CA THR A 24 -11.81 2.62 -4.82
C THR A 24 -11.58 2.16 -6.25
N GLN A 25 -12.48 2.50 -7.18
CA GLN A 25 -12.32 2.17 -8.60
C GLN A 25 -11.06 2.84 -9.18
N SER A 26 -10.87 4.14 -8.95
CA SER A 26 -9.67 4.84 -9.44
C SER A 26 -8.37 4.24 -8.91
N ALA A 27 -8.35 3.71 -7.69
CA ALA A 27 -7.17 3.03 -7.16
C ALA A 27 -6.94 1.66 -7.82
N ILE A 28 -8.01 0.94 -8.18
CA ILE A 28 -7.91 -0.29 -8.97
C ILE A 28 -7.31 0.02 -10.34
N ASP A 29 -7.82 1.05 -11.02
CA ASP A 29 -7.34 1.47 -12.34
C ASP A 29 -5.87 1.92 -12.27
N ALA A 30 -5.51 2.71 -11.25
CA ALA A 30 -4.13 3.14 -11.03
C ALA A 30 -3.18 1.95 -10.77
N TYR A 31 -3.63 0.96 -9.99
CA TYR A 31 -2.84 -0.25 -9.78
C TYR A 31 -2.64 -1.05 -11.07
N ALA A 32 -3.68 -1.17 -11.91
CA ALA A 32 -3.59 -1.88 -13.18
C ALA A 32 -2.55 -1.24 -14.13
N LEU A 33 -2.34 0.07 -14.04
CA LEU A 33 -1.36 0.81 -14.84
C LEU A 33 0.06 0.76 -14.26
N LEU A 34 0.20 0.85 -12.93
CA LEU A 34 1.50 1.03 -12.27
C LEU A 34 2.12 -0.28 -11.76
N GLY A 35 1.29 -1.28 -11.42
CA GLY A 35 1.74 -2.49 -10.73
C GLY A 35 2.26 -2.23 -9.31
N ASP A 36 2.98 -3.21 -8.74
CA ASP A 36 3.63 -3.11 -7.42
C ASP A 36 5.17 -3.13 -7.48
N ASP A 37 5.75 -2.97 -8.68
CA ASP A 37 7.22 -2.97 -8.89
C ASP A 37 7.88 -1.75 -8.23
N ASN A 38 7.21 -0.59 -8.25
CA ASN A 38 7.63 0.61 -7.53
C ASN A 38 6.57 1.02 -6.51
N LEU A 39 6.74 0.53 -5.27
CA LEU A 39 5.79 0.79 -4.18
C LEU A 39 5.69 2.26 -3.79
N ASP A 40 6.76 3.05 -3.92
CA ASP A 40 6.74 4.47 -3.58
C ASP A 40 5.87 5.24 -4.58
N LEU A 41 6.02 4.94 -5.88
CA LEU A 41 5.17 5.51 -6.92
C LEU A 41 3.70 5.11 -6.74
N LEU A 42 3.44 3.83 -6.42
CA LEU A 42 2.09 3.35 -6.13
C LEU A 42 1.49 4.04 -4.91
N LYS A 43 2.29 4.24 -3.84
CA LYS A 43 1.89 4.93 -2.62
C LYS A 43 1.50 6.37 -2.90
N ASP A 44 2.29 7.08 -3.70
CA ASP A 44 1.99 8.45 -4.09
C ASP A 44 0.74 8.55 -4.97
N ALA A 45 0.56 7.63 -5.92
CA ALA A 45 -0.65 7.55 -6.73
C ALA A 45 -1.88 7.34 -5.84
N PHE A 46 -1.83 6.39 -4.91
CA PHE A 46 -2.94 6.11 -3.99
C PHE A 46 -3.20 7.28 -3.03
N ARG A 47 -2.14 7.95 -2.57
CA ARG A 47 -2.25 9.15 -1.75
C ARG A 47 -3.05 10.24 -2.47
N SER A 48 -2.78 10.47 -3.75
CA SER A 48 -3.52 11.46 -4.56
C SER A 48 -5.03 11.13 -4.69
N ILE A 49 -5.37 9.84 -4.66
CA ILE A 49 -6.75 9.35 -4.79
C ILE A 49 -7.50 9.47 -3.46
N TYR A 50 -6.90 9.02 -2.35
CA TYR A 50 -7.58 8.85 -1.06
C TYR A 50 -7.44 10.04 -0.13
N VAL A 51 -6.30 10.75 -0.13
CA VAL A 51 -6.03 11.82 0.84
C VAL A 51 -6.67 13.12 0.36
N LYS A 52 -7.62 13.63 1.15
CA LYS A 52 -8.30 14.92 0.88
C LYS A 52 -7.84 16.04 1.81
N SER A 53 -7.21 15.69 2.92
CA SER A 53 -6.66 16.63 3.89
C SER A 53 -5.31 16.16 4.40
N LYS A 54 -4.46 17.10 4.82
CA LYS A 54 -3.15 16.79 5.43
C LYS A 54 -3.28 15.89 6.67
N TYR A 55 -4.40 15.97 7.39
CA TYR A 55 -4.66 15.14 8.57
C TYR A 55 -4.88 13.66 8.25
N ASP A 56 -5.17 13.32 7.00
CA ASP A 56 -5.38 11.94 6.56
C ASP A 56 -4.08 11.26 6.12
N ILE A 57 -2.98 12.02 5.93
CA ILE A 57 -1.68 11.47 5.48
C ILE A 57 -1.19 10.36 6.42
N PRO A 58 -1.17 10.52 7.76
CA PRO A 58 -0.68 9.47 8.65
C PRO A 58 -1.54 8.20 8.59
N LYS A 59 -2.88 8.36 8.59
CA LYS A 59 -3.84 7.25 8.51
C LYS A 59 -3.67 6.45 7.22
N PHE A 60 -3.57 7.17 6.10
CA PHE A 60 -3.33 6.57 4.79
C PHE A 60 -2.00 5.80 4.77
N THR A 61 -0.92 6.45 5.21
CA THR A 61 0.43 5.89 5.18
C THR A 61 0.50 4.58 5.96
N GLU A 62 -0.02 4.58 7.19
CA GLU A 62 -0.08 3.42 8.06
C GLU A 62 -0.87 2.26 7.41
N SER A 63 -2.04 2.54 6.85
CA SER A 63 -2.84 1.53 6.16
C SER A 63 -2.15 1.02 4.90
N PHE A 64 -1.58 1.89 4.07
CA PHE A 64 -0.87 1.48 2.87
C PHE A 64 0.31 0.55 3.22
N ASP A 65 1.13 0.94 4.19
CA ASP A 65 2.30 0.16 4.60
C ASP A 65 1.89 -1.19 5.20
N GLY A 66 0.82 -1.23 6.00
CA GLY A 66 0.27 -2.49 6.53
C GLY A 66 -0.22 -3.44 5.43
N PHE A 67 -0.78 -2.90 4.35
CA PHE A 67 -1.27 -3.68 3.23
C PHE A 67 -0.17 -4.08 2.26
N PHE A 68 0.81 -3.22 1.95
CA PHE A 68 1.77 -3.37 0.85
C PHE A 68 3.23 -3.63 1.30
N ALA A 69 3.67 -3.12 2.45
CA ALA A 69 5.07 -3.22 2.89
C ALA A 69 5.46 -4.57 3.51
N LYS A 70 4.50 -5.42 3.92
CA LYS A 70 4.81 -6.78 4.44
C LYS A 70 5.59 -7.67 3.46
N LYS A 71 5.55 -7.37 2.16
CA LYS A 71 6.31 -8.10 1.14
C LYS A 71 7.81 -7.72 1.16
N GLN A 72 8.14 -6.48 1.50
CA GLN A 72 9.52 -5.97 1.53
C GLN A 72 10.30 -6.47 2.75
N VAL A 73 9.67 -6.49 3.94
CA VAL A 73 10.33 -6.95 5.17
C VAL A 73 10.72 -8.43 5.07
N ASN A 74 9.87 -9.28 4.47
CA ASN A 74 10.18 -10.68 4.24
C ASN A 74 11.33 -10.85 3.24
N ASN A 75 11.33 -10.11 2.14
CA ASN A 75 12.43 -10.16 1.17
C ASN A 75 13.77 -9.69 1.79
N LEU A 76 13.76 -8.60 2.57
CA LEU A 76 14.95 -8.10 3.28
C LEU A 76 15.46 -9.10 4.32
N THR A 77 14.56 -9.74 5.08
CA THR A 77 14.97 -10.78 6.04
C THR A 77 15.48 -12.03 5.34
N ASP A 78 14.89 -12.44 4.23
CA ASP A 78 15.36 -13.57 3.43
C ASP A 78 16.75 -13.30 2.80
N GLU A 79 16.99 -12.08 2.31
CA GLU A 79 18.29 -11.65 1.78
C GLU A 79 19.38 -11.58 2.86
N LEU A 80 19.05 -11.01 4.04
CA LEU A 80 19.95 -10.99 5.20
C LEU A 80 20.24 -12.42 5.70
N ASN A 81 19.23 -13.28 5.77
CA ASN A 81 19.42 -14.68 6.19
C ASN A 81 20.26 -15.48 5.19
N ARG A 82 20.24 -15.13 3.90
CA ARG A 82 21.07 -15.76 2.87
C ARG A 82 22.53 -15.31 2.94
N SER A 83 22.79 -14.04 3.26
CA SER A 83 24.16 -13.51 3.39
C SER A 83 24.87 -13.94 4.67
N TYR A 84 24.11 -14.33 5.71
CA TYR A 84 24.65 -14.83 6.98
C TYR A 84 24.96 -16.33 7.03
N ARG A 85 24.68 -17.11 5.98
CA ARG A 85 25.05 -18.53 5.96
C ARG A 85 26.58 -18.65 5.87
N PRO A 86 27.27 -19.16 6.92
CA PRO A 86 28.71 -19.36 6.84
C PRO A 86 28.99 -20.47 5.83
N ASN A 87 29.99 -20.25 4.97
CA ASN A 87 30.51 -21.27 4.07
C ASN A 87 30.84 -22.52 4.89
N THR A 88 30.10 -23.61 4.62
CA THR A 88 30.38 -24.94 5.16
C THR A 88 31.44 -25.62 4.30
#